data_AF-A0A7W0QJL6-F1
#
_entry.id   AF-A0A7W0QJL6-F1
#
_cell.length_a   1.000
_cell.length_b   1.000
_cell.length_c   1.000
_cell.angle_alpha   90.00
_cell.angle_beta   90.00
_cell.angle_gamma   90.00
#
_symmetry.space_group_name_H-M   'P 1'
#
loop_
_entity.id
_entity.type
_entity.pdbx_description
1 polymer ?
#
loop_
_entity_poly.entity_id
_entity_poly.type
_entity_poly.pdbx_seq_one_letter_code
_entity_poly.pdbx_strand_id
1 'polypeptide(L)'
;MLVEYASLVAAMAVLTASLTGAFGQKLSVLPTSSGAALSTLNAAAGAQKVPAGGARAAYKRAPYSKPVLKYLYAVGWIGGKKSPLSCLFARTQPSETEQEALVEIKGNGKLVKQLRRVHVGQKLAASVVVTGIASACS
;
A
#
# COMPACT_ATOMS: atom_id res chain seq x y z
N MET A 1 -6.25 -2.83 -21.05
CA MET A 1 -5.36 -3.08 -19.90
C MET A 1 -5.41 -2.02 -18.79
N LEU A 2 -6.19 -0.93 -18.87
CA LEU A 2 -6.19 0.12 -17.82
C LEU A 2 -7.05 -0.19 -16.58
N VAL A 3 -7.97 -1.15 -16.67
CA VAL A 3 -8.94 -1.46 -15.58
C VAL A 3 -8.43 -2.56 -14.64
N GLU A 4 -7.58 -3.47 -15.14
CA GLU A 4 -7.12 -4.66 -14.40
C GLU A 4 -6.33 -4.28 -13.14
N TYR A 5 -5.53 -3.21 -13.20
CA TYR A 5 -4.60 -2.82 -12.12
C TYR A 5 -4.98 -1.54 -11.38
N ALA A 6 -6.26 -1.11 -11.43
CA ALA A 6 -6.71 0.13 -10.80
C ALA A 6 -6.47 0.16 -9.27
N SER A 7 -6.52 -0.99 -8.58
CA SER A 7 -6.18 -1.11 -7.15
C SER A 7 -4.69 -0.90 -6.87
N LEU A 8 -3.81 -1.37 -7.76
CA LEU A 8 -2.36 -1.09 -7.71
C LEU A 8 -2.09 0.39 -7.94
N VAL A 9 -2.69 1.00 -8.96
CA VAL A 9 -2.53 2.44 -9.23
C VAL A 9 -3.01 3.26 -8.03
N ALA A 10 -4.14 2.90 -7.43
CA ALA A 10 -4.65 3.56 -6.23
C ALA A 10 -3.70 3.38 -5.02
N ALA A 11 -3.19 2.17 -4.79
CA ALA A 11 -2.23 1.89 -3.73
C ALA A 11 -0.92 2.66 -3.95
N MET A 12 -0.41 2.69 -5.18
CA MET A 12 0.78 3.47 -5.55
C MET A 12 0.54 4.96 -5.40
N ALA A 13 -0.63 5.48 -5.78
CA ALA A 13 -1.00 6.88 -5.57
C ALA A 13 -1.00 7.25 -4.08
N VAL A 14 -1.46 6.35 -3.20
CA VAL A 14 -1.38 6.55 -1.75
C VAL A 14 0.07 6.53 -1.26
N LEU A 15 0.90 5.60 -1.76
CA LEU A 15 2.31 5.53 -1.40
C LEU A 15 3.06 6.78 -1.87
N THR A 16 2.87 7.22 -3.10
CA THR A 16 3.52 8.42 -3.63
C THR A 16 3.05 9.67 -2.90
N ALA A 17 1.75 9.82 -2.64
CA ALA A 17 1.21 10.92 -1.83
C ALA A 17 1.79 10.94 -0.40
N SER A 18 2.01 9.77 0.20
CA SER A 18 2.71 9.67 1.48
C SER A 18 4.13 10.19 1.34
N LEU A 19 4.89 9.69 0.35
CA LEU A 19 6.29 10.03 0.13
C LEU A 19 6.54 11.47 -0.33
N THR A 20 5.56 12.13 -0.95
CA THR A 20 5.64 13.55 -1.29
C THR A 20 5.28 14.45 -0.11
N GLY A 21 4.82 13.88 1.01
CA GLY A 21 4.34 14.63 2.16
C GLY A 21 2.99 15.30 1.91
N ALA A 22 2.20 14.80 0.94
CA ALA A 22 0.86 15.32 0.66
C ALA A 22 -0.10 15.16 1.85
N PHE A 23 0.21 14.23 2.76
CA PHE A 23 -0.51 14.05 4.02
C PHE A 23 0.10 14.84 5.19
N GLY A 24 1.13 15.64 4.94
CA GLY A 24 1.89 16.42 5.91
C GLY A 24 3.39 16.12 5.83
N GLN A 25 4.25 17.13 6.06
CA GLN A 25 5.71 17.01 5.93
C GLN A 25 6.31 15.91 6.82
N LYS A 26 5.74 15.65 8.01
CA LYS A 26 6.15 14.58 8.92
C LYS A 26 5.85 13.16 8.40
N LEU A 27 5.08 13.05 7.32
CA LEU A 27 4.66 11.78 6.71
C LEU A 27 5.30 11.53 5.35
N SER A 28 6.26 12.38 4.95
CA SER A 28 7.05 12.31 3.71
C SER A 28 8.01 11.10 3.58
N VAL A 29 7.92 10.16 4.52
CA VAL A 29 8.78 8.97 4.61
C VAL A 29 7.95 7.74 4.94
N LEU A 30 8.48 6.55 4.62
CA LEU A 30 7.80 5.31 5.01
C LEU A 30 7.75 5.22 6.55
N PRO A 31 6.57 5.00 7.15
CA PRO A 31 6.43 5.04 8.60
C PRO A 31 7.09 3.82 9.24
N THR A 32 8.13 4.07 10.03
CA THR A 32 8.87 3.02 10.76
C THR A 32 8.30 2.71 12.14
N SER A 33 7.38 3.55 12.64
CA SER A 33 6.67 3.34 13.91
C SER A 33 5.17 3.17 13.70
N SER A 34 4.51 2.47 14.63
CA SER A 34 3.07 2.23 14.56
C SER A 34 2.25 3.51 14.62
N GLY A 35 2.67 4.50 15.41
CA GLY A 35 2.00 5.79 15.51
C GLY A 35 2.06 6.59 14.21
N ALA A 36 3.24 6.68 13.59
CA ALA A 36 3.39 7.31 12.28
C ALA A 36 2.57 6.56 11.22
N ALA A 37 2.60 5.21 11.23
CA ALA A 37 1.88 4.40 10.28
C ALA A 37 0.37 4.62 10.34
N LEU A 38 -0.21 4.64 11.54
CA LEU A 38 -1.65 4.86 11.73
C LEU A 38 -2.05 6.30 11.37
N SER A 39 -1.20 7.29 11.63
CA SER A 39 -1.45 8.68 11.23
C SER A 39 -1.50 8.83 9.70
N THR A 40 -0.46 8.35 9.01
CA THR A 40 -0.42 8.35 7.54
C THR A 40 -1.56 7.56 6.94
N LEU A 41 -1.89 6.41 7.53
CA LEU A 41 -2.98 5.56 7.07
C LEU A 41 -4.34 6.25 7.19
N ASN A 42 -4.60 7.00 8.26
CA ASN A 42 -5.85 7.74 8.41
C ASN A 42 -5.98 8.85 7.38
N ALA A 43 -4.90 9.59 7.13
CA ALA A 43 -4.86 10.62 6.10
C ALA A 43 -5.06 10.02 4.70
N ALA A 44 -4.38 8.92 4.40
CA ALA A 44 -4.54 8.17 3.16
C ALA A 44 -5.96 7.63 2.97
N ALA A 45 -6.56 7.04 4.02
CA ALA A 45 -7.92 6.53 3.99
C ALA A 45 -8.92 7.66 3.72
N GLY A 46 -8.78 8.80 4.41
CA GLY A 46 -9.59 10.01 4.17
C GLY A 46 -9.45 10.53 2.73
N ALA A 47 -8.23 10.64 2.22
CA ALA A 47 -7.98 11.10 0.86
C ALA A 47 -8.57 10.16 -0.21
N GLN A 48 -8.59 8.86 0.05
CA GLN A 48 -9.20 7.87 -0.84
C GLN A 48 -10.69 7.62 -0.55
N LYS A 49 -11.32 8.38 0.39
CA LYS A 49 -12.71 8.20 0.83
C LYS A 49 -13.03 6.78 1.32
N VAL A 50 -12.05 6.12 1.93
CA VAL A 50 -12.19 4.79 2.54
C VAL A 50 -12.36 4.93 4.06
N PRO A 51 -13.22 4.12 4.72
CA PRO A 51 -13.39 4.20 6.17
C PRO A 51 -12.08 3.97 6.93
N ALA A 52 -11.67 4.95 7.74
CA ALA A 52 -10.45 4.87 8.54
C ALA A 52 -10.46 3.67 9.51
N GLY A 53 -11.63 3.30 10.05
CA GLY A 53 -11.79 2.11 10.89
C GLY A 53 -11.39 0.82 10.17
N GLY A 54 -11.78 0.67 8.90
CA GLY A 54 -11.42 -0.48 8.07
C GLY A 54 -9.93 -0.54 7.76
N ALA A 55 -9.32 0.61 7.42
CA ALA A 55 -7.89 0.69 7.18
C ALA A 55 -7.08 0.34 8.46
N ARG A 56 -7.47 0.88 9.62
CA ARG A 56 -6.86 0.53 10.92
C ARG A 56 -7.01 -0.95 11.25
N ALA A 57 -8.17 -1.54 10.96
CA ALA A 57 -8.40 -2.98 11.16
C ALA A 57 -7.47 -3.80 10.25
N ALA A 58 -7.34 -3.44 8.97
CA ALA A 58 -6.40 -4.08 8.04
C ALA A 58 -4.95 -3.98 8.53
N TYR A 59 -4.53 -2.80 9.02
CA TYR A 59 -3.21 -2.62 9.64
C TYR A 59 -2.98 -3.54 10.84
N LYS A 60 -3.99 -3.71 11.71
CA LYS A 60 -3.91 -4.59 12.88
C LYS A 60 -3.88 -6.08 12.51
N ARG A 61 -4.60 -6.46 11.45
CA ARG A 61 -4.68 -7.84 10.94
C ARG A 61 -3.47 -8.25 10.11
N ALA A 62 -2.65 -7.31 9.66
CA ALA A 62 -1.48 -7.57 8.83
C ALA A 62 -0.53 -8.59 9.50
N PRO A 63 -0.16 -9.70 8.84
CA PRO A 63 0.64 -10.79 9.41
C PRO A 63 2.14 -10.46 9.47
N TYR A 64 2.51 -9.20 9.69
CA TYR A 64 3.88 -8.73 9.65
C TYR A 64 4.27 -8.09 10.98
N SER A 65 5.50 -8.27 11.44
CA SER A 65 5.95 -7.66 12.70
C SER A 65 6.38 -6.19 12.51
N LYS A 66 6.95 -5.85 11.35
CA LYS A 66 7.49 -4.51 11.06
C LYS A 66 6.38 -3.50 10.74
N PRO A 67 6.34 -2.30 11.37
CA PRO A 67 5.33 -1.29 11.12
C PRO A 67 5.24 -0.84 9.65
N VAL A 68 6.37 -0.75 8.95
CA VAL A 68 6.41 -0.43 7.51
C VAL A 68 5.65 -1.46 6.69
N LEU A 69 5.83 -2.76 6.97
CA LEU A 69 5.16 -3.82 6.21
C LEU A 69 3.65 -3.85 6.51
N LYS A 70 3.26 -3.65 7.78
CA LYS A 70 1.86 -3.47 8.15
C LYS A 70 1.23 -2.26 7.43
N TYR A 71 1.99 -1.18 7.28
CA TYR A 71 1.55 0.00 6.55
C TYR A 71 1.35 -0.28 5.06
N LEU A 72 2.34 -0.89 4.39
CA LEU A 72 2.25 -1.28 2.97
C LEU A 72 1.05 -2.20 2.72
N TYR A 73 0.81 -3.16 3.62
CA TYR A 73 -0.34 -4.05 3.56
C TYR A 73 -1.66 -3.27 3.65
N ALA A 74 -1.78 -2.36 4.63
CA ALA A 74 -2.99 -1.58 4.81
C ALA A 74 -3.22 -0.56 3.66
N VAL A 75 -2.15 -0.04 3.04
CA VAL A 75 -2.26 0.77 1.81
C VAL A 75 -2.75 -0.06 0.64
N GLY A 76 -2.24 -1.29 0.49
CA GLY A 76 -2.80 -2.25 -0.47
C GLY A 76 -4.29 -2.49 -0.23
N TRP A 77 -4.70 -2.68 1.02
CA TRP A 77 -6.11 -2.84 1.37
C TRP A 77 -6.97 -1.62 0.99
N ILE A 78 -6.48 -0.39 1.22
CA ILE A 78 -7.15 0.84 0.78
C ILE A 78 -7.32 0.86 -0.75
N GLY A 79 -6.29 0.48 -1.50
CA GLY A 79 -6.35 0.35 -2.96
C GLY A 79 -7.37 -0.70 -3.42
N GLY A 80 -7.41 -1.85 -2.75
CA GLY A 80 -8.35 -2.94 -3.04
C GLY A 80 -9.81 -2.58 -2.74
N LYS A 81 -10.09 -1.81 -1.68
CA LYS A 81 -11.46 -1.36 -1.38
C LYS A 81 -12.06 -0.43 -2.43
N LYS A 82 -11.24 0.26 -3.23
CA LYS A 82 -11.69 1.18 -4.27
C LYS A 82 -12.12 0.49 -5.56
N SER A 83 -11.59 -0.71 -5.83
CA SER A 83 -11.87 -1.45 -7.06
C SER A 83 -12.13 -2.93 -6.77
N PRO A 84 -13.40 -3.36 -6.70
CA PRO A 84 -13.76 -4.77 -6.45
C PRO A 84 -13.22 -5.72 -7.52
N LEU A 85 -13.17 -5.28 -8.78
CA LEU A 85 -12.66 -6.08 -9.91
C LEU A 85 -11.14 -6.28 -9.80
N SER A 86 -10.39 -5.23 -9.53
CA SER A 86 -8.93 -5.32 -9.35
C SER A 86 -8.55 -6.07 -8.07
N CYS A 87 -9.48 -6.17 -7.13
CA CYS A 87 -9.38 -7.04 -5.97
C CYS A 87 -9.44 -8.52 -6.37
N LEU A 88 -10.40 -8.88 -7.23
CA LEU A 88 -10.54 -10.23 -7.77
C LEU A 88 -9.26 -10.66 -8.52
N PHE A 89 -8.67 -9.79 -9.33
CA PHE A 89 -7.40 -10.05 -10.03
C PHE A 89 -6.22 -10.28 -9.10
N ALA A 90 -6.06 -9.46 -8.04
CA ALA A 90 -5.02 -9.69 -7.04
C ALA A 90 -5.17 -11.05 -6.33
N ARG A 91 -6.38 -11.61 -6.29
CA ARG A 91 -6.67 -12.93 -5.73
C ARG A 91 -6.50 -14.06 -6.74
N THR A 92 -6.86 -13.87 -8.01
CA THR A 92 -6.82 -14.91 -9.06
C THR A 92 -5.48 -14.98 -9.79
N GLN A 93 -4.78 -13.86 -9.93
CA GLN A 93 -3.49 -13.72 -10.62
C GLN A 93 -2.48 -12.94 -9.75
N PRO A 94 -2.12 -13.48 -8.57
CA PRO A 94 -1.23 -12.79 -7.64
C PRO A 94 0.17 -12.56 -8.22
N SER A 95 0.71 -13.52 -8.98
CA SER A 95 2.06 -13.44 -9.56
C SER A 95 2.21 -12.34 -10.60
N GLU A 96 1.19 -12.10 -11.42
CA GLU A 96 1.19 -11.05 -12.45
C GLU A 96 1.02 -9.67 -11.80
N THR A 97 0.10 -9.58 -10.84
CA THR A 97 -0.13 -8.37 -10.03
C THR A 97 1.14 -7.99 -9.23
N GLU A 98 1.89 -8.97 -8.73
CA GLU A 98 3.17 -8.72 -8.04
C GLU A 98 4.27 -8.22 -8.97
N GLN A 99 4.33 -8.71 -10.22
CA GLN A 99 5.29 -8.22 -11.20
C GLN A 99 4.99 -6.77 -11.59
N GLU A 100 3.72 -6.44 -11.83
CA GLU A 100 3.29 -5.08 -12.14
C GLU A 100 3.59 -4.13 -10.97
N ALA A 101 3.25 -4.54 -9.74
CA ALA A 101 3.58 -3.79 -8.54
C ALA A 101 5.09 -3.57 -8.39
N LEU A 102 5.91 -4.57 -8.76
CA LEU A 102 7.36 -4.46 -8.72
C LEU A 102 7.89 -3.50 -9.78
N VAL A 103 7.32 -3.48 -10.99
CA VAL A 103 7.67 -2.53 -12.05
C VAL A 103 7.36 -1.10 -11.59
N GLU A 104 6.17 -0.86 -11.05
CA GLU A 104 5.76 0.45 -10.50
C GLU A 104 6.68 0.91 -9.36
N ILE A 105 7.01 0.01 -8.42
CA ILE A 105 7.93 0.31 -7.33
C ILE A 105 9.31 0.66 -7.87
N LYS A 106 9.82 -0.08 -8.85
CA LYS A 106 11.12 0.19 -9.49
C LYS A 106 11.13 1.51 -10.25
N GLY A 107 10.03 1.86 -10.92
CA GLY A 107 9.85 3.13 -11.62
C GLY A 107 9.88 4.33 -10.67
N ASN A 108 9.58 4.13 -9.39
CA ASN A 108 9.58 5.20 -8.39
C ASN A 108 10.89 5.27 -7.57
N GLY A 109 11.85 6.06 -8.05
CA GLY A 109 13.14 6.23 -7.37
C GLY A 109 13.07 6.73 -5.92
N LYS A 110 12.05 7.52 -5.55
CA LYS A 110 11.85 7.96 -4.16
C LYS A 110 11.41 6.79 -3.26
N LEU A 111 10.45 5.99 -3.73
CA LEU A 111 9.99 4.80 -3.02
C LEU A 111 11.11 3.78 -2.86
N VAL A 112 11.90 3.54 -3.90
CA VAL A 112 13.09 2.65 -3.82
C VAL A 112 14.08 3.13 -2.77
N LYS A 113 14.42 4.42 -2.75
CA LYS A 113 15.33 4.98 -1.74
C LYS A 113 14.79 4.82 -0.32
N GLN A 114 13.50 5.04 -0.12
CA GLN A 114 12.85 4.92 1.18
C GLN A 114 12.77 3.47 1.65
N LEU A 115 12.40 2.53 0.77
CA LEU A 115 12.41 1.10 1.04
C LEU A 115 13.81 0.62 1.45
N ARG A 116 14.85 1.10 0.75
CA ARG A 116 16.25 0.81 1.10
C ARG A 116 16.63 1.33 2.49
N ARG A 117 16.24 2.56 2.84
CA ARG A 117 16.50 3.15 4.17
C ARG A 117 15.87 2.35 5.31
N VAL A 118 14.70 1.76 5.07
CA VAL A 118 13.98 0.97 6.07
C VAL A 118 14.24 -0.55 5.97
N HIS A 119 15.25 -0.95 5.18
CA HIS A 119 15.65 -2.35 5.00
C HIS A 119 14.51 -3.27 4.54
N VAL A 120 13.68 -2.78 3.61
CA VAL A 120 12.61 -3.56 2.97
C VAL A 120 12.98 -3.76 1.50
N GLY A 121 13.05 -5.02 1.07
CA GLY A 121 13.27 -5.37 -0.33
C GLY A 121 12.09 -4.98 -1.22
N GLN A 122 12.35 -4.57 -2.46
CA GLN A 122 11.30 -4.14 -3.40
C GLN A 122 10.29 -5.26 -3.69
N LYS A 123 10.77 -6.50 -3.91
CA LYS A 123 9.91 -7.67 -4.14
C LYS A 123 9.01 -7.97 -2.95
N LEU A 124 9.54 -7.84 -1.73
CA LEU A 124 8.74 -7.97 -0.50
C LEU A 124 7.70 -6.87 -0.40
N ALA A 125 8.06 -5.62 -0.70
CA ALA A 125 7.11 -4.51 -0.71
C ALA A 125 5.97 -4.72 -1.72
N ALA A 126 6.30 -5.17 -2.94
CA ALA A 126 5.32 -5.50 -3.97
C ALA A 126 4.34 -6.59 -3.48
N SER A 127 4.87 -7.72 -3.02
CA SER A 127 4.07 -8.83 -2.50
C SER A 127 3.17 -8.43 -1.34
N VAL A 128 3.69 -7.63 -0.40
CA VAL A 128 2.93 -7.14 0.76
C VAL A 128 1.77 -6.24 0.33
N VAL A 129 1.98 -5.36 -0.65
CA VAL A 129 0.91 -4.50 -1.19
C VAL A 129 -0.15 -5.34 -1.89
N VAL A 130 0.24 -6.30 -2.74
CA VAL A 130 -0.70 -7.21 -3.42
C VAL A 130 -1.50 -8.04 -2.44
N THR A 131 -0.85 -8.59 -1.41
CA THR A 131 -1.53 -9.32 -0.33
C THR A 131 -2.55 -8.43 0.39
N GLY A 132 -2.20 -7.16 0.62
CA GLY A 132 -3.10 -6.15 1.15
C GLY A 132 -4.32 -5.92 0.26
N ILE A 133 -4.11 -5.76 -1.05
CA ILE A 133 -5.18 -5.62 -2.04
C ILE A 133 -6.11 -6.85 -2.00
N ALA A 134 -5.54 -8.06 -2.09
CA ALA A 134 -6.31 -9.31 -2.06
C ALA A 134 -7.12 -9.48 -0.77
N SER A 135 -6.62 -8.98 0.36
CA SER A 135 -7.34 -9.02 1.64
C SER A 135 -8.53 -8.06 1.72
N ALA A 136 -8.65 -7.10 0.80
CA ALA A 136 -9.81 -6.20 0.75
C ALA A 136 -11.04 -6.83 0.08
N CYS A 137 -10.88 -8.01 -0.54
CA CYS A 137 -11.91 -8.69 -1.33
C CYS A 137 -12.78 -9.63 -0.51
N SER A 138 -12.55 -9.71 0.80
CA SER A 138 -13.33 -10.48 1.77
C SER A 138 -14.42 -9.64 2.41
#